data_AF-A0A2N0NBD0-F1
#
_entry.id   AF-A0A2N0NBD0-F1
#
_cell.length_a   1.000
_cell.length_b   1.000
_cell.length_c   1.000
_cell.angle_alpha   90.00
_cell.angle_beta   90.00
_cell.angle_gamma   90.00
#
_symmetry.space_group_name_H-M   'P 1'
#
loop_
_entity.id
_entity.type
_entity.pdbx_description
1 polymer ?
#
loop_
_entity_poly.entity_id
_entity_poly.type
_entity_poly.pdbx_seq_one_letter_code
_entity_poly.pdbx_strand_id
1 'polypeptide(L)'
;MKKKIASTILWLHDVKAIIHGVLHPNNILIHKDTIKLSDFSRSFEKGKGCNDTRVYDVIPYVNSNMLNQEISYKMNKKSDNI
;
A
#
# COMPACT_ATOMS: atom_id res chain seq x y z
N MET A 1 1.58 -9.49 -16.86
CA MET A 1 0.88 -8.63 -15.88
C MET A 1 1.62 -8.54 -14.53
N LYS A 2 1.79 -9.62 -13.76
CA LYS A 2 2.43 -9.62 -12.43
C LYS A 2 3.78 -8.89 -12.36
N LYS A 3 4.68 -9.11 -13.31
CA LYS A 3 5.98 -8.42 -13.39
C LYS A 3 5.83 -6.89 -13.48
N LYS A 4 4.89 -6.38 -14.29
CA LYS A 4 4.65 -4.94 -14.42
C LYS A 4 4.12 -4.33 -13.11
N ILE A 5 3.24 -5.04 -12.40
CA ILE A 5 2.73 -4.62 -11.08
C ILE A 5 3.90 -4.53 -10.09
N ALA A 6 4.69 -5.60 -9.98
CA ALA A 6 5.85 -5.63 -9.09
C ALA A 6 6.85 -4.49 -9.39
N SER A 7 7.16 -4.25 -10.67
CA SER A 7 8.01 -3.12 -11.08
C SER A 7 7.42 -1.76 -10.72
N THR A 8 6.10 -1.59 -10.81
CA THR A 8 5.42 -0.34 -10.45
C THR A 8 5.48 -0.08 -8.94
N ILE A 9 5.26 -1.12 -8.13
CA ILE A 9 5.37 -1.05 -6.66
C ILE A 9 6.81 -0.76 -6.25
N LEU A 10 7.79 -1.46 -6.86
CA LEU A 10 9.20 -1.24 -6.60
C LEU A 10 9.62 0.21 -6.94
N TRP A 11 9.15 0.75 -8.07
CA TRP A 11 9.38 2.14 -8.44
C TRP A 11 8.80 3.12 -7.42
N LEU A 12 7.58 2.88 -6.92
CA LEU A 12 6.95 3.71 -5.88
C LEU A 12 7.81 3.72 -4.60
N HIS A 13 8.31 2.55 -4.20
CA HIS A 13 9.06 2.36 -2.97
C HIS A 13 10.51 2.87 -3.02
N ASP A 14 11.19 2.67 -4.14
CA ASP A 14 12.64 2.88 -4.25
C ASP A 14 12.99 4.18 -4.96
N VAL A 15 12.16 4.62 -5.91
CA VAL A 15 12.38 5.86 -6.67
C VAL A 15 11.61 7.02 -6.07
N LYS A 16 10.34 6.81 -5.71
CA LYS A 16 9.50 7.85 -5.09
C LYS A 16 9.60 7.88 -3.58
N ALA A 17 10.17 6.84 -2.95
CA ALA A 17 10.24 6.69 -1.50
C ALA A 17 8.85 6.83 -0.83
N ILE A 18 7.79 6.37 -1.50
CA ILE A 18 6.41 6.41 -1.00
C ILE A 18 6.00 5.00 -0.59
N ILE A 19 5.31 4.88 0.55
CA ILE A 19 4.54 3.69 0.92
C ILE A 19 3.07 4.00 0.62
N HIS A 20 2.36 3.09 -0.05
CA HIS A 20 0.96 3.27 -0.42
C HIS A 20 0.03 3.10 0.79
N GLY A 21 0.27 2.06 1.60
CA GLY A 21 -0.40 1.80 2.88
C GLY A 21 -1.70 0.99 2.78
N VAL A 22 -2.38 1.03 1.63
CA VAL A 22 -3.60 0.27 1.32
C VAL A 22 -3.62 -0.27 -0.12
N LEU A 23 -2.54 -0.96 -0.51
CA LEU A 23 -2.48 -1.52 -1.85
C LEU A 23 -3.29 -2.82 -1.95
N HIS A 24 -4.36 -2.81 -2.76
CA HIS A 24 -5.21 -3.97 -3.03
C HIS A 24 -5.50 -4.10 -4.53
N PRO A 25 -5.96 -5.26 -5.05
CA PRO A 25 -6.23 -5.44 -6.48
C PRO A 25 -7.15 -4.37 -7.08
N ASN A 26 -8.16 -3.91 -6.33
CA ASN A 26 -9.09 -2.87 -6.83
C ASN A 26 -8.45 -1.47 -6.97
N ASN A 27 -7.28 -1.24 -6.34
CA ASN A 27 -6.50 0.00 -6.45
C ASN A 27 -5.47 -0.08 -7.58
N ILE A 28 -5.42 -1.19 -8.31
CA ILE A 28 -4.58 -1.37 -9.48
C ILE A 28 -5.45 -1.25 -10.72
N LEU A 29 -5.37 -0.09 -11.37
CA LEU A 29 -6.09 0.20 -12.59
C LEU A 29 -5.23 -0.17 -13.80
N ILE A 30 -5.84 -0.87 -14.77
CA ILE A 30 -5.18 -1.25 -16.02
C ILE A 30 -5.90 -0.55 -17.17
N HIS A 31 -5.18 0.27 -17.92
CA HIS A 31 -5.71 0.93 -19.12
C HIS A 31 -4.69 0.89 -20.24
N LYS A 32 -5.05 0.31 -21.39
CA LYS A 32 -4.19 0.22 -22.59
C LYS A 32 -2.76 -0.21 -22.23
N ASP A 33 -2.62 -1.37 -21.56
CA ASP A 33 -1.35 -1.95 -21.09
C ASP A 33 -0.53 -1.14 -20.06
N THR A 34 -1.10 -0.04 -19.57
CA THR A 34 -0.51 0.82 -18.54
C THR A 34 -1.12 0.48 -17.18
N ILE A 35 -0.26 0.35 -16.17
CA ILE A 35 -0.66 0.18 -14.78
C ILE A 35 -0.69 1.55 -14.11
N LYS A 36 -1.78 1.84 -13.40
CA LYS A 36 -1.91 3.00 -12.54
C LYS A 36 -2.30 2.54 -11.14
N LEU A 37 -1.63 3.09 -10.13
CA LEU A 37 -2.04 2.93 -8.75
C LEU A 37 -3.02 4.06 -8.39
N SER A 38 -4.05 3.75 -7.61
CA SER A 38 -5.07 4.70 -7.15
C SER A 38 -5.25 4.61 -5.64
N ASP A 39 -5.93 5.61 -5.07
CA ASP A 39 -6.22 5.70 -3.63
C ASP A 39 -4.98 5.81 -2.72
N PHE A 40 -4.35 6.98 -2.79
CA PHE A 40 -3.20 7.36 -1.98
C PHE A 40 -3.58 7.94 -0.62
N SER A 41 -4.82 7.74 -0.15
CA SER A 41 -5.36 8.35 1.07
C SER A 41 -4.53 8.04 2.34
N ARG A 42 -3.86 6.87 2.36
CA ARG A 42 -2.97 6.43 3.46
C ARG A 42 -1.50 6.39 3.08
N SER A 43 -1.16 6.96 1.93
CA SER A 43 0.22 6.99 1.48
C SER A 43 1.04 8.00 2.26
N PHE A 44 2.32 7.70 2.43
CA PHE A 44 3.24 8.60 3.10
C PHE A 44 4.66 8.41 2.59
N GLU A 45 5.45 9.46 2.74
CA GLU A 45 6.87 9.46 2.38
C GLU A 45 7.69 8.71 3.44
N LYS A 46 8.61 7.87 2.97
CA LYS A 46 9.55 7.14 3.81
C LYS A 46 10.37 8.14 4.63
N GLY A 47 10.51 7.87 5.93
CA GLY A 47 11.25 8.74 6.85
C GLY A 47 10.40 9.80 7.54
N LYS A 48 9.29 10.24 6.95
CA LYS A 48 8.30 11.09 7.65
C LYS A 48 7.42 10.29 8.62
N GLY A 49 7.32 8.98 8.39
CA GLY A 49 6.52 8.08 9.21
C GLY A 49 5.02 8.21 8.92
N CYS A 50 4.25 7.29 9.47
CA CYS A 50 2.80 7.34 9.48
C CYS A 50 2.33 7.28 10.92
N ASN A 51 1.60 8.30 11.36
CA ASN A 51 0.99 8.35 12.69
C ASN A 51 -0.42 7.74 12.70
N ASP A 52 -0.93 7.32 11.55
CA ASP A 52 -2.27 6.76 11.43
C ASP A 52 -2.25 5.24 11.57
N THR A 53 -2.54 4.77 12.78
CA THR A 53 -2.63 3.34 13.14
C THR A 53 -4.03 2.76 12.92
N ARG A 54 -5.01 3.57 12.49
CA ARG A 54 -6.41 3.14 12.37
C ARG A 54 -6.59 2.17 11.19
N VAL A 55 -7.55 1.28 11.34
CA VAL A 55 -7.92 0.30 10.30
C VAL A 55 -8.94 0.95 9.36
N TYR A 56 -8.59 1.03 8.07
CA TYR A 56 -9.41 1.68 7.05
C TYR A 56 -9.77 0.77 5.88
N ASP A 57 -9.48 -0.52 6.00
CA ASP A 57 -9.68 -1.46 4.90
C ASP A 57 -11.00 -2.23 5.02
N VAL A 58 -11.46 -2.73 3.88
CA VAL A 58 -12.55 -3.72 3.82
C VAL A 58 -12.03 -5.06 4.35
N ILE A 59 -12.82 -5.76 5.19
CA ILE A 59 -12.43 -6.99 5.92
C ILE A 59 -11.54 -7.97 5.12
N PRO A 60 -11.82 -8.32 3.84
CA PRO A 60 -10.96 -9.26 3.10
C PRO A 60 -9.53 -8.78 2.83
N TYR A 61 -9.25 -7.47 2.96
CA TYR A 61 -7.95 -6.87 2.68
C TYR A 61 -7.26 -6.31 3.94
N VAL A 62 -7.92 -6.39 5.10
CA VAL A 62 -7.30 -6.00 6.39
C VAL A 62 -6.22 -7.01 6.75
N ASN A 63 -5.00 -6.53 6.95
CA ASN A 63 -3.93 -7.35 7.51
C ASN A 63 -4.30 -7.80 8.93
N SER A 64 -4.15 -9.09 9.26
CA SER A 64 -4.51 -9.62 10.59
C SER A 64 -3.80 -8.89 11.74
N ASN A 65 -2.59 -8.39 11.51
CA ASN A 65 -1.84 -7.61 12.50
C ASN A 65 -2.46 -6.23 12.78
N MET A 66 -3.31 -5.72 11.87
CA MET A 66 -4.05 -4.48 12.05
C MET A 66 -5.33 -4.66 12.88
N LEU A 67 -5.83 -5.89 13.04
CA LEU A 67 -7.00 -6.17 13.86
C LEU A 67 -6.68 -6.14 15.35
N ASN A 68 -5.41 -6.30 15.72
CA ASN A 68 -4.96 -6.19 17.10
C ASN A 68 -4.73 -4.71 17.47
N GLN A 69 -5.74 -4.09 18.08
CA GLN A 69 -5.71 -2.68 18.49
C GLN A 69 -4.67 -2.37 19.58
N GLU A 70 -4.15 -3.39 20.30
CA GLU A 70 -3.06 -3.22 21.26
C GLU A 70 -1.70 -3.05 20.58
N ILE A 71 -1.57 -3.45 19.30
CA ILE A 71 -0.36 -3.28 18.52
C ILE A 71 -0.51 -2.00 17.70
N SER A 72 0.36 -1.02 17.93
CA SER A 72 0.50 0.11 17.00
C SER A 72 1.03 -0.42 15.67
N TYR A 73 0.13 -0.76 14.73
CA TYR A 73 0.55 -1.24 13.42
C TYR A 73 1.16 -0.10 12.62
N LYS A 74 2.48 -0.16 12.43
CA LYS A 74 3.21 0.80 11.60
C LYS A 74 3.29 0.30 10.17
N MET A 75 2.56 0.96 9.29
CA MET A 75 2.62 0.69 7.85
C MET A 75 4.06 0.79 7.34
N ASN A 76 4.42 -0.12 6.44
CA ASN A 76 5.74 -0.19 5.82
C ASN A 76 5.62 -0.83 4.43
N LYS A 77 6.73 -1.01 3.71
CA LYS A 77 6.73 -1.61 2.37
C LYS A 77 6.01 -2.97 2.29
N LYS A 78 6.06 -3.78 3.35
CA LYS A 78 5.39 -5.09 3.41
C LYS A 78 3.87 -4.97 3.41
N SER A 79 3.33 -3.81 3.80
CA SER A 79 1.90 -3.51 3.73
C SER A 79 1.41 -3.37 2.28
N ASP A 80 2.31 -3.16 1.32
CA ASP A 80 2.00 -3.03 -0.10
C ASP A 80 2.28 -4.33 -0.89
N ASN A 81 2.46 -5.46 -0.20
CA ASN A 81 2.62 -6.76 -0.86
C ASN A 81 1.25 -7.26 -1.32
N ILE A 82 1.12 -7.51 -2.63
CA ILE A 82 -0.09 -8.05 -3.30
C ILE A 82 0.23 -9.33 -4.06
#